data_AF-A0A6B3B4I6-F1
#
_entry.id   AF-A0A6B3B4I6-F1
#
_cell.length_a   1.000
_cell.length_b   1.000
_cell.length_c   1.000
_cell.angle_alpha   90.00
_cell.angle_beta   90.00
_cell.angle_gamma   90.00
#
_symmetry.space_group_name_H-M   'P 1'
#
loop_
_entity.id
_entity.type
_entity.pdbx_description
1 polymer ?
#
loop_
_entity_poly.entity_id
_entity_poly.type
_entity_poly.pdbx_seq_one_letter_code
_entity_poly.pdbx_strand_id
1 'polypeptide(L)'
;MSTAGFLAYSGLAMSRDQSRTAVAIATDRDVLTELFAARRQLGWAGSNLNQVAKVLNTGGEVPHLATVIADIQRAAKSVQVAADRVANRQVGEVA
;
A
#
# COMPACT_ATOMS: atom_id res chain seq x y z
N MET A 1 7.91 -24.65 40.23
CA MET A 1 6.95 -25.02 39.16
C MET A 1 7.10 -26.49 38.85
N SER A 2 6.00 -27.21 38.58
CA SER A 2 6.07 -28.60 38.08
C SER A 2 6.38 -28.60 36.58
N THR A 3 6.90 -29.73 36.09
CA THR A 3 7.14 -29.97 34.65
C THR A 3 5.88 -29.74 33.81
N ALA A 4 4.72 -30.23 34.29
CA ALA A 4 3.43 -29.99 33.65
C ALA A 4 3.05 -28.50 33.59
N GLY A 5 3.30 -27.75 34.67
CA GLY A 5 3.03 -26.31 34.71
C GLY A 5 3.93 -25.50 33.76
N PHE A 6 5.20 -25.91 33.62
CA PHE A 6 6.13 -25.32 32.65
C PHE A 6 5.69 -25.57 31.20
N LEU A 7 5.31 -26.81 30.87
CA LEU A 7 4.85 -27.15 29.52
C LEU A 7 3.55 -26.43 29.14
N ALA A 8 2.59 -26.32 30.07
CA ALA A 8 1.35 -25.58 29.85
C ALA A 8 1.62 -24.09 29.61
N TYR A 9 2.52 -23.48 30.39
CA TYR A 9 2.91 -22.08 30.21
C TYR A 9 3.60 -21.84 28.87
N SER A 10 4.56 -22.70 28.50
CA SER A 10 5.29 -22.59 27.25
C SER A 10 4.37 -22.76 26.03
N GLY A 11 3.45 -23.74 26.05
CA GLY A 11 2.47 -23.92 24.99
C GLY A 11 1.54 -22.71 24.82
N LEU A 12 1.08 -22.12 25.93
CA LEU A 12 0.28 -20.90 25.90
C LEU A 12 1.07 -19.69 25.37
N ALA A 13 2.34 -19.57 25.74
CA ALA A 13 3.22 -18.51 25.24
C ALA A 13 3.43 -18.63 23.72
N MET A 14 3.71 -19.85 23.22
CA MET A 14 3.88 -20.11 21.78
C MET A 14 2.60 -19.83 20.98
N SER A 15 1.43 -20.20 21.48
CA SER A 15 0.15 -19.93 20.80
C SER A 15 -0.14 -18.42 20.69
N ARG A 16 0.19 -17.64 21.73
CA ARG A 16 0.05 -16.18 21.71
C ARG A 16 1.01 -15.54 20.73
N ASP A 17 2.25 -16.03 20.67
CA ASP A 17 3.25 -15.56 19.72
C ASP A 17 2.81 -15.82 18.26
N GLN A 18 2.35 -17.04 17.96
CA GLN A 18 1.81 -17.38 16.63
C GLN A 18 0.63 -16.49 16.25
N SER A 19 -0.26 -16.20 17.19
CA SER A 19 -1.42 -15.33 16.96
C SER A 19 -1.00 -13.88 16.68
N ARG A 20 0.00 -13.34 17.40
CA ARG A 20 0.56 -12.00 17.14
C ARG A 20 1.20 -11.92 15.75
N THR A 21 1.97 -12.93 15.37
CA THR A 21 2.61 -13.01 14.04
C THR A 21 1.57 -13.05 12.92
N ALA A 22 0.48 -13.83 13.08
CA ALA A 22 -0.59 -13.89 12.09
C ALA A 22 -1.28 -12.53 11.90
N VAL A 23 -1.55 -11.79 12.99
CA VAL A 23 -2.14 -10.45 12.93
C VAL A 23 -1.22 -9.45 12.23
N ALA A 24 0.08 -9.51 12.50
CA ALA A 24 1.08 -8.66 11.81
C ALA A 24 1.09 -8.93 10.30
N ILE A 25 1.16 -10.20 9.89
CA ILE A 25 1.15 -10.60 8.47
C ILE A 25 -0.15 -10.15 7.77
N ALA A 26 -1.30 -10.31 8.43
CA ALA A 26 -2.58 -9.85 7.87
C ALA A 26 -2.59 -8.33 7.67
N THR A 27 -2.10 -7.58 8.66
CA THR A 27 -1.99 -6.12 8.58
C THR A 27 -1.08 -5.69 7.41
N ASP A 28 0.06 -6.35 7.21
CA ASP A 28 0.95 -6.04 6.09
C ASP A 28 0.31 -6.37 4.73
N ARG A 29 -0.46 -7.46 4.65
CA ARG A 29 -1.20 -7.81 3.42
C ARG A 29 -2.28 -6.80 3.09
N ASP A 30 -2.98 -6.26 4.08
CA ASP A 30 -3.96 -5.20 3.89
C ASP A 30 -3.28 -3.92 3.36
N VAL A 31 -2.16 -3.52 3.96
CA VAL A 31 -1.38 -2.36 3.51
C VAL A 31 -0.90 -2.51 2.06
N LEU A 32 -0.36 -3.68 1.70
CA LEU A 32 0.06 -3.95 0.32
C LEU A 32 -1.11 -3.99 -0.66
N THR A 33 -2.26 -4.52 -0.25
CA THR A 33 -3.47 -4.59 -1.06
C THR A 33 -3.95 -3.18 -1.41
N GLU A 34 -4.02 -2.29 -0.42
CA GLU A 34 -4.39 -0.89 -0.63
C GLU A 34 -3.38 -0.15 -1.50
N LEU A 35 -2.09 -0.42 -1.34
CA LEU A 35 -1.06 0.18 -2.21
C LEU A 35 -1.20 -0.26 -3.67
N PHE A 36 -1.50 -1.54 -3.92
CA PHE A 36 -1.77 -2.02 -5.28
C PHE A 36 -3.08 -1.49 -5.87
N ALA A 37 -4.11 -1.30 -5.05
CA ALA A 37 -5.34 -0.63 -5.46
C ALA A 37 -5.05 0.83 -5.88
N ALA A 38 -4.30 1.58 -5.09
CA ALA A 38 -3.89 2.94 -5.42
C ALA A 38 -3.04 3.02 -6.69
N ARG A 39 -2.07 2.10 -6.87
CA ARG A 39 -1.30 1.97 -8.11
C ARG A 39 -2.20 1.73 -9.32
N ARG A 40 -3.21 0.87 -9.19
CA ARG A 40 -4.18 0.61 -10.26
C ARG A 40 -4.94 1.89 -10.62
N GLN A 41 -5.43 2.65 -9.64
CA GLN A 41 -6.13 3.92 -9.88
C GLN A 41 -5.26 4.94 -10.65
N LEU A 42 -3.96 5.03 -10.32
CA LEU A 42 -3.03 5.87 -11.08
C LEU A 42 -2.85 5.39 -12.52
N GLY A 43 -2.85 4.07 -12.76
CA GLY A 43 -2.84 3.51 -14.11
C GLY A 43 -4.07 3.92 -14.94
N TRP A 44 -5.26 3.95 -14.32
CA TRP A 44 -6.48 4.43 -14.95
C TRP A 44 -6.41 5.93 -15.25
N ALA A 45 -5.90 6.73 -14.31
CA ALA A 45 -5.66 8.16 -14.54
C ALA A 45 -4.71 8.41 -15.72
N GLY A 46 -3.64 7.62 -15.86
CA GLY A 46 -2.74 7.68 -17.02
C GLY A 46 -3.43 7.35 -18.35
N SER A 47 -4.32 6.36 -18.37
CA SER A 47 -5.15 6.05 -19.55
C SER A 47 -6.05 7.23 -19.94
N ASN A 48 -6.68 7.87 -18.95
CA ASN A 48 -7.51 9.04 -19.19
C ASN A 48 -6.70 10.23 -19.72
N LEU A 49 -5.51 10.47 -19.20
CA LEU A 49 -4.60 11.50 -19.72
C LEU A 49 -4.19 11.21 -21.18
N ASN A 50 -4.00 9.95 -21.55
CA ASN A 50 -3.75 9.57 -22.94
C ASN A 50 -4.96 9.84 -23.85
N GLN A 51 -6.18 9.63 -23.34
CA GLN A 51 -7.40 10.00 -24.08
C GLN A 51 -7.52 11.52 -24.25
N VAL A 52 -7.25 12.29 -23.20
CA VAL A 52 -7.20 13.75 -23.26
C VAL A 52 -6.19 14.22 -24.31
N ALA A 53 -4.99 13.62 -24.33
CA ALA A 53 -3.98 13.96 -25.33
C ALA A 53 -4.49 13.74 -26.76
N LYS A 54 -5.25 12.67 -27.02
CA LYS A 54 -5.88 12.44 -28.33
C LYS A 54 -6.88 13.54 -28.70
N VAL A 55 -7.72 13.97 -27.75
CA VAL A 55 -8.70 15.05 -27.97
C VAL A 55 -7.99 16.36 -28.32
N LEU A 56 -6.96 16.72 -27.55
CA LEU A 56 -6.16 17.92 -27.81
C LEU A 56 -5.46 17.87 -29.18
N ASN A 57 -4.93 16.70 -29.57
CA ASN A 57 -4.29 16.51 -30.87
C ASN A 57 -5.26 16.67 -32.06
N THR A 58 -6.56 16.52 -31.82
CA THR A 58 -7.61 16.78 -32.83
C THR A 58 -8.16 18.21 -32.79
N GLY A 59 -7.53 19.11 -32.02
CA GLY A 59 -7.97 20.50 -31.86
C GLY A 59 -9.16 20.67 -30.92
N GLY A 60 -9.53 19.62 -30.17
CA GLY A 60 -10.57 19.69 -29.14
C GLY A 60 -10.06 20.38 -27.87
N GLU A 61 -10.98 20.93 -27.08
CA GLU A 61 -10.66 21.58 -25.81
C GLU A 61 -10.96 20.66 -24.62
N VAL A 62 -10.11 20.73 -23.59
CA VAL A 62 -10.31 20.02 -22.32
C VAL A 62 -10.16 21.00 -21.16
N PRO A 63 -11.28 21.56 -20.66
CA PRO A 63 -11.26 22.47 -19.52
C PRO A 63 -10.65 21.82 -18.28
N HIS A 64 -10.03 22.64 -17.42
CA HIS A 64 -9.46 22.23 -16.12
C HIS A 64 -8.34 21.17 -16.16
N LEU A 65 -7.77 20.87 -17.33
CA LEU A 65 -6.72 19.86 -17.49
C LEU A 65 -5.51 20.10 -16.55
N ALA A 66 -5.07 21.35 -16.40
CA ALA A 66 -3.95 21.68 -15.53
C ALA A 66 -4.22 21.31 -14.06
N THR A 67 -5.44 21.54 -13.57
CA THR A 67 -5.86 21.18 -12.21
C THR A 67 -5.89 19.67 -12.03
N VAL A 68 -6.47 18.95 -12.99
CA VAL A 68 -6.54 17.47 -12.96
C VAL A 68 -5.14 16.85 -12.96
N ILE A 69 -4.22 17.38 -13.78
CA ILE A 69 -2.82 16.94 -13.79
C ILE A 69 -2.16 17.18 -12.42
N ALA A 70 -2.36 18.35 -11.82
CA ALA A 70 -1.79 18.66 -10.51
C ALA A 70 -2.31 17.72 -9.41
N ASP A 71 -3.60 17.37 -9.45
CA ASP A 71 -4.20 16.43 -8.49
C ASP A 71 -3.68 15.01 -8.68
N ILE A 72 -3.54 14.54 -9.93
CA ILE A 72 -2.94 13.23 -10.25
C ILE A 72 -1.48 13.18 -9.78
N GLN A 73 -0.70 14.24 -10.00
CA GLN A 73 0.69 14.33 -9.53
C GLN A 73 0.77 14.28 -8.00
N ARG A 74 -0.14 14.98 -7.29
CA ARG A 74 -0.21 14.94 -5.83
C ARG A 74 -0.55 13.55 -5.32
N ALA A 75 -1.53 12.88 -5.94
CA ALA A 75 -1.90 11.51 -5.61
C ALA A 75 -0.73 10.55 -5.84
N ALA A 76 -0.04 10.65 -6.98
CA ALA A 76 1.12 9.85 -7.30
C ALA A 76 2.25 10.02 -6.27
N LYS A 77 2.54 11.27 -5.88
CA LYS A 77 3.53 11.57 -4.83
C LYS A 77 3.14 10.97 -3.48
N SER A 78 1.86 11.04 -3.12
CA SER A 78 1.38 10.44 -1.86
C SER A 78 1.54 8.91 -1.86
N VAL A 79 1.21 8.25 -2.98
CA VAL A 79 1.39 6.81 -3.15
C VAL A 79 2.86 6.42 -3.08
N GLN A 80 3.75 7.21 -3.70
CA GLN A 80 5.19 7.00 -3.62
C GLN A 80 5.70 7.09 -2.17
N VAL A 81 5.34 8.14 -1.44
CA VAL A 81 5.74 8.30 -0.02
C VAL A 81 5.21 7.15 0.83
N ALA A 82 3.99 6.67 0.58
CA ALA A 82 3.44 5.52 1.29
C ALA A 82 4.22 4.23 0.97
N ALA A 83 4.55 3.99 -0.31
CA ALA A 83 5.36 2.85 -0.73
C ALA A 83 6.75 2.87 -0.08
N ASP A 84 7.43 4.03 -0.08
CA ASP A 84 8.75 4.21 0.52
C ASP A 84 8.73 3.91 2.02
N ARG A 85 7.66 4.31 2.73
CA ARG A 85 7.48 4.00 4.15
C ARG A 85 7.34 2.51 4.40
N VAL A 86 6.59 1.80 3.56
CA VAL A 86 6.42 0.33 3.67
C VAL A 86 7.75 -0.37 3.40
N ALA A 87 8.46 0.03 2.34
CA ALA A 87 9.76 -0.53 2.00
C ALA A 87 10.79 -0.30 3.13
N ASN A 88 10.86 0.91 3.69
CA ASN A 88 11.79 1.24 4.76
C ASN A 88 11.43 0.60 6.10
N ARG A 89 10.14 0.33 6.38
CA ARG A 89 9.72 -0.47 7.55
C ARG A 89 10.30 -1.88 7.47
N GLN A 90 10.21 -2.51 6.30
CA GLN A 90 10.73 -3.87 6.09
C GLN A 90 12.25 -3.96 6.20
N VAL A 91 12.99 -2.90 5.85
CA VAL A 91 14.46 -2.86 6.03
C VAL A 91 14.86 -2.75 7.51
N GLY A 92 14.03 -2.13 8.36
CA GLY A 92 14.29 -2.00 9.79
C GLY A 92 13.97 -3.25 10.63
N GLU A 93 13.14 -4.16 10.13
CA GLU A 93 12.81 -5.43 10.80
C GLU A 93 13.80 -6.57 10.51
N VAL A 94 14.65 -6.43 9.49
CA VAL A 94 15.67 -7.42 9.09
C VAL A 94 17.07 -7.12 9.61
N ALA A 95 17.26 -6.05 10.39
CA ALA A 95 18.53 -5.62 10.98
C ALA A 95 18.54 -5.83 12.50
#